data_AF-A0A2T8F5T3-F1
#
_entry.id   AF-A0A2T8F5T3-F1
#
_cell.length_a   1.000
_cell.length_b   1.000
_cell.length_c   1.000
_cell.angle_alpha   90.00
_cell.angle_beta   90.00
_cell.angle_gamma   90.00
#
_symmetry.space_group_name_H-M   'P 1'
#
loop_
_entity.id
_entity.type
_entity.pdbx_description
1 polymer ?
#
loop_
_entity_poly.entity_id
_entity_poly.type
_entity_poly.pdbx_seq_one_letter_code
_entity_poly.pdbx_strand_id
1 'polypeptide(L)'
;MSNNPRPLLLGYIRTDVLRSGTELPRVEAQLQAFAHREEFSLGTVYVARGDNPGAFDALMGEVTREEAAWGVVVPDLRHVTVVEQLVLTRHEAGARTAVLAANVSPRPGGPGAVHLPRQVCRSTVVGGGSHV
;
A
#
# COMPACT_ATOMS: atom_id res chain seq x y z
N MET A 1 9.10 -6.01 31.88
CA MET A 1 8.22 -5.11 31.09
C MET A 1 8.88 -4.94 29.73
N SER A 2 8.46 -5.70 28.72
CA SER A 2 9.02 -5.59 27.38
C SER A 2 8.44 -4.34 26.73
N ASN A 3 9.15 -3.22 26.85
CA ASN A 3 8.89 -2.03 26.05
C ASN A 3 9.37 -2.33 24.63
N ASN A 4 8.64 -3.17 23.88
CA ASN A 4 8.95 -3.37 22.47
C ASN A 4 8.51 -2.09 21.75
N PRO A 5 9.45 -1.27 21.23
CA PRO A 5 9.06 -0.14 20.40
C PRO A 5 8.21 -0.66 19.24
N ARG A 6 7.16 0.09 18.89
CA ARG A 6 6.35 -0.25 17.73
C ARG A 6 7.26 -0.38 16.51
N PRO A 7 7.12 -1.46 15.72
CA PRO A 7 7.93 -1.64 14.52
C PRO A 7 7.80 -0.42 13.59
N LEU A 8 8.91 0.00 12.99
CA LEU A 8 8.96 1.17 12.13
C LEU A 8 8.60 0.80 10.69
N LEU A 9 7.70 1.56 10.08
CA LEU A 9 7.43 1.52 8.64
C LEU A 9 7.95 2.79 7.99
N LEU A 10 8.68 2.66 6.89
CA LEU A 10 9.05 3.79 6.05
C LEU A 10 8.00 3.98 4.96
N GLY A 11 7.65 5.22 4.64
CA GLY A 11 6.68 5.51 3.59
C GLY A 11 7.35 5.66 2.23
N TYR A 12 6.71 5.18 1.16
CA TYR A 12 7.14 5.47 -0.20
C TYR A 12 5.97 5.91 -1.09
N ILE A 13 6.11 7.06 -1.74
CA ILE A 13 5.09 7.65 -2.60
C ILE A 13 5.71 8.14 -3.92
N ARG A 14 5.29 7.56 -5.04
CA ARG A 14 5.53 8.16 -6.37
C ARG A 14 4.50 9.25 -6.70
N THR A 15 4.98 10.46 -6.99
CA THR A 15 4.11 11.61 -7.32
C THR A 15 3.43 11.48 -8.68
N ASP A 16 4.03 10.74 -9.61
CA ASP A 16 3.53 10.57 -10.99
C ASP A 16 2.33 9.62 -11.07
N VAL A 17 2.14 8.82 -10.01
CA VAL A 17 0.97 7.97 -9.81
C VAL A 17 -0.18 8.77 -9.20
N LEU A 18 0.13 9.86 -8.47
CA LEU A 18 -0.88 10.76 -7.95
C LEU A 18 -1.51 11.53 -9.11
N ARG A 19 -2.83 11.73 -9.04
CA ARG A 19 -3.53 12.55 -10.04
C ARG A 19 -3.12 14.02 -9.97
N SER A 20 -2.70 14.49 -8.80
CA SER A 20 -2.32 15.88 -8.55
C SER A 20 -1.41 15.98 -7.32
N GLY A 21 -0.46 16.92 -7.35
CA GLY A 21 0.45 17.15 -6.21
C GLY A 21 -0.24 17.59 -4.92
N THR A 22 -1.47 18.11 -5.01
CA THR A 22 -2.33 18.42 -3.86
C THR A 22 -2.82 17.18 -3.10
N GLU A 23 -2.72 15.98 -3.68
CA GLU A 23 -3.09 14.74 -2.99
C GLU A 23 -1.99 14.22 -2.07
N LEU A 24 -0.74 14.67 -2.23
CA LEU A 24 0.40 14.19 -1.43
C LEU A 24 0.17 14.28 0.10
N PRO A 25 -0.17 15.45 0.69
CA PRO A 25 -0.36 15.56 2.14
C PRO A 25 -1.53 14.70 2.64
N ARG A 26 -2.53 14.48 1.78
CA ARG A 26 -3.67 13.61 2.10
C ARG A 26 -3.26 12.14 2.11
N VAL A 27 -2.46 11.72 1.13
CA VAL A 27 -1.95 10.36 1.04
C VAL A 27 -0.99 10.06 2.20
N GLU A 28 -0.12 11.00 2.55
CA GLU A 28 0.76 10.90 3.73
C GLU A 28 -0.06 10.71 5.02
N ALA A 29 -1.10 11.52 5.23
CA ALA A 29 -1.99 11.37 6.38
C ALA A 29 -2.70 10.01 6.40
N GLN A 30 -3.01 9.44 5.22
CA GLN A 30 -3.61 8.11 5.13
C GLN A 30 -2.60 6.99 5.43
N LEU A 31 -1.34 7.12 5.00
CA LEU A 31 -0.26 6.20 5.41
C LEU A 31 -0.06 6.24 6.93
N GLN A 32 -0.08 7.43 7.53
CA GLN A 32 0.05 7.59 8.97
C GLN A 32 -1.12 6.93 9.72
N ALA A 33 -2.35 7.15 9.25
CA ALA A 33 -3.53 6.52 9.83
C ALA A 33 -3.52 4.99 9.69
N PHE A 34 -2.99 4.46 8.58
CA PHE A 34 -2.80 3.03 8.37
C PHE A 34 -1.77 2.46 9.34
N ALA A 35 -0.57 3.04 9.40
CA ALA A 35 0.48 2.58 10.30
C ALA A 35 0.01 2.59 11.76
N HIS A 36 -0.68 3.65 12.19
CA HIS A 36 -1.19 3.75 13.54
C HIS A 36 -2.23 2.67 13.88
N ARG A 37 -3.11 2.33 12.93
CA ARG A 37 -4.14 1.29 13.08
C ARG A 37 -3.54 -0.10 13.18
N GLU A 38 -2.50 -0.36 12.40
CA GLU A 38 -1.79 -1.63 12.36
C GLU A 38 -0.70 -1.72 13.46
N GLU A 39 -0.69 -0.77 14.41
CA GLU A 39 0.24 -0.70 15.54
C GLU A 39 1.71 -0.49 15.17
N PHE A 40 1.97 0.03 13.97
CA PHE A 40 3.29 0.49 13.52
C PHE A 40 3.52 1.97 13.82
N SER A 41 4.78 2.37 13.81
CA SER A 41 5.19 3.78 13.74
C SER A 41 5.54 4.12 12.29
N LEU A 42 4.95 5.18 11.73
CA LEU A 42 5.39 5.69 10.43
C LEU A 42 6.62 6.59 10.64
N GLY A 43 7.73 6.22 9.99
CA GLY A 43 8.96 7.00 9.93
C GLY A 43 8.97 7.98 8.75
N THR A 44 10.15 8.16 8.17
CA THR A 44 10.34 9.03 7.01
C THR A 44 9.51 8.56 5.81
N VAL A 45 8.83 9.50 5.15
CA VAL A 45 8.13 9.27 3.89
C VAL A 45 8.98 9.76 2.73
N TYR A 46 9.42 8.85 1.88
CA TYR A 46 10.22 9.11 0.70
C TYR A 46 9.32 9.36 -0.50
N VAL A 47 9.48 10.53 -1.12
CA VAL A 47 8.65 10.96 -2.24
C VAL A 47 9.47 10.95 -3.52
N ALA A 48 9.16 10.01 -4.42
CA ALA A 48 9.78 9.90 -5.73
C ALA A 48 9.06 10.78 -6.77
N ARG A 49 9.84 11.44 -7.62
CA ARG A 49 9.37 12.25 -8.75
C ARG A 49 9.90 11.71 -10.07
N GLY A 50 9.01 11.46 -11.01
CA GLY A 50 9.28 10.85 -12.29
C GLY A 50 9.81 9.42 -12.17
N ASP A 51 10.82 9.18 -12.99
CA ASP A 51 11.64 7.97 -12.98
C ASP A 51 12.94 8.17 -12.18
N ASN A 52 13.04 9.22 -11.34
CA ASN A 52 14.24 9.48 -10.57
C ASN A 52 14.37 8.47 -9.41
N PRO A 53 15.39 7.59 -9.43
CA PRO A 53 15.55 6.55 -8.42
C PRO A 53 16.03 7.09 -7.06
N GLY A 54 16.44 8.37 -6.96
CA GLY A 54 17.09 8.90 -5.76
C GLY A 54 16.27 8.77 -4.46
N ALA A 55 14.94 8.86 -4.54
CA ALA A 55 14.08 8.68 -3.36
C ALA A 55 13.96 7.20 -2.95
N PHE A 56 13.97 6.28 -3.91
CA PHE A 56 13.96 4.85 -3.64
C PHE A 56 15.32 4.37 -3.12
N ASP A 57 16.43 4.87 -3.67
CA ASP A 57 17.77 4.56 -3.19
C ASP A 57 17.96 5.02 -1.73
N ALA A 58 17.51 6.24 -1.40
CA ALA A 58 17.54 6.73 -0.03
C ALA A 58 16.67 5.88 0.93
N LEU A 59 15.47 5.48 0.49
CA LEU A 59 14.62 4.53 1.23
C LEU A 59 15.37 3.23 1.50
N MET A 60 15.99 2.62 0.49
CA MET A 60 16.73 1.37 0.63
C MET A 60 17.96 1.53 1.52
N GLY A 61 18.64 2.69 1.45
CA GLY A 61 19.73 3.04 2.35
C GLY A 61 19.31 3.07 3.82
N GLU A 62 18.11 3.59 4.10
CA GLU A 62 17.55 3.60 5.46
C GLU A 62 17.09 2.21 5.90
N VAL A 63 16.37 1.46 5.06
CA VAL A 63 15.96 0.07 5.34
C VAL A 63 17.18 -0.81 5.65
N THR A 64 18.32 -0.55 5.01
CA THR A 64 19.56 -1.30 5.25
C THR A 64 20.28 -0.87 6.52
N ARG A 65 20.15 0.40 6.92
CA ARG A 65 20.87 0.98 8.08
C ARG A 65 20.11 0.83 9.39
N GLU A 66 18.79 1.00 9.36
CA GLU A 66 17.94 0.88 10.53
C GLU A 66 17.50 -0.57 10.75
N GLU A 67 18.12 -1.22 11.73
CA GLU A 67 17.65 -2.50 12.28
C GLU A 67 16.22 -2.43 12.88
N ALA A 68 15.70 -1.22 13.13
CA ALA A 68 14.33 -0.98 13.58
C ALA A 68 13.30 -0.91 12.45
N ALA A 69 13.73 -0.71 11.20
CA ALA A 69 12.85 -0.64 10.03
C ALA A 69 12.30 -2.03 9.70
N TRP A 70 11.01 -2.23 9.97
CA TRP A 70 10.32 -3.48 9.70
C TRP A 70 9.96 -3.65 8.23
N GLY A 71 9.68 -2.54 7.54
CA GLY A 71 9.27 -2.58 6.13
C GLY A 71 8.89 -1.24 5.55
N VAL A 72 8.30 -1.30 4.36
CA VAL A 72 7.87 -0.15 3.56
C VAL A 72 6.36 -0.16 3.41
N VAL A 73 5.72 0.97 3.62
CA VAL A 73 4.29 1.17 3.33
C VAL A 73 4.11 2.08 2.12
N VAL A 74 3.19 1.67 1.24
CA VAL A 74 2.85 2.39 0.01
C VAL A 74 1.34 2.61 -0.08
N PRO A 75 0.87 3.67 -0.77
CA PRO A 75 -0.57 3.92 -0.90
C PRO A 75 -1.28 2.77 -1.61
N ASP A 76 -0.69 2.32 -2.71
CA ASP A 76 -1.07 1.14 -3.49
C ASP A 76 0.13 0.63 -4.31
N LEU A 77 0.04 -0.58 -4.84
CA LEU A 77 1.18 -1.23 -5.54
C LEU A 77 1.62 -0.51 -6.82
N ARG A 78 0.80 0.37 -7.41
CA ARG A 78 1.19 1.17 -8.59
C ARG A 78 2.28 2.18 -8.25
N HIS A 79 2.42 2.55 -6.98
CA HIS A 79 3.51 3.39 -6.50
C HIS A 79 4.85 2.66 -6.47
N VAL A 80 4.91 1.34 -6.72
CA VAL A 80 6.17 0.58 -6.78
C VAL A 80 6.29 -0.09 -8.14
N THR A 81 7.35 0.25 -8.88
CA THR A 81 7.66 -0.40 -10.16
C THR A 81 8.00 -1.87 -9.97
N VAL A 82 7.93 -2.65 -11.06
CA VAL A 82 8.35 -4.06 -11.06
C VAL A 82 9.81 -4.21 -10.61
N VAL A 83 10.69 -3.28 -11.00
CA VAL A 83 12.10 -3.28 -10.61
C VAL A 83 12.25 -3.03 -9.12
N GLU A 84 11.58 -2.02 -8.57
CA GLU A 84 11.61 -1.71 -7.14
C GLU A 84 11.00 -2.83 -6.29
N GLN A 85 9.91 -3.46 -6.74
CA GLN A 85 9.33 -4.63 -6.09
C GLN A 85 10.33 -5.81 -6.04
N LEU A 86 11.08 -6.01 -7.13
CA LEU A 86 12.12 -7.02 -7.20
C LEU A 86 13.25 -6.70 -6.20
N VAL A 87 13.66 -5.45 -6.07
CA VAL A 87 14.69 -5.03 -5.09
C VAL A 87 14.20 -5.28 -3.66
N LEU A 88 12.97 -4.88 -3.33
CA LEU A 88 12.37 -5.08 -2.01
C LEU A 88 12.23 -6.57 -1.66
N THR A 89 11.92 -7.42 -2.64
CA THR A 89 11.80 -8.88 -2.43
C THR A 89 13.14 -9.61 -2.42
N ARG A 90 14.16 -9.08 -3.10
CA ARG A 90 15.50 -9.68 -3.22
C ARG A 90 16.48 -9.28 -2.12
N HIS A 91 16.10 -8.33 -1.26
CA HIS A 91 16.96 -7.66 -0.29
C HIS A 91 18.07 -8.57 0.29
N GLU A 92 19.32 -8.19 0.02
CA GLU A 92 20.48 -9.08 -0.14
C GLU A 92 20.98 -9.71 1.17
N ALA A 93 20.43 -9.32 2.32
CA ALA A 93 20.73 -9.88 3.64
C ALA A 93 19.87 -11.10 4.02
N GLY A 94 19.01 -11.61 3.12
CA GLY A 94 18.10 -12.73 3.40
C GLY A 94 16.86 -12.34 4.24
N ALA A 95 16.81 -11.10 4.72
CA ALA A 95 15.63 -10.50 5.34
C ALA A 95 14.72 -9.93 4.24
N ARG A 96 13.55 -10.54 4.05
CA ARG A 96 12.52 -10.02 3.15
C ARG A 96 11.98 -8.71 3.72
N THR A 97 12.16 -7.58 3.02
CA THR A 97 11.52 -6.32 3.41
C THR A 97 10.02 -6.43 3.10
N ALA A 98 9.19 -6.33 4.14
CA ALA A 98 7.75 -6.37 3.96
C ALA A 98 7.27 -5.09 3.25
N VAL A 99 6.39 -5.25 2.25
CA VAL A 99 5.74 -4.12 1.56
C VAL A 99 4.25 -4.17 1.87
N LEU A 100 3.74 -3.14 2.51
CA LEU A 100 2.32 -3.02 2.85
C LEU A 100 1.66 -2.00 1.95
N ALA A 101 0.58 -2.41 1.29
CA ALA A 101 -0.28 -1.48 0.59
C ALA A 101 -1.39 -1.02 1.55
N ALA A 102 -1.45 0.28 1.84
CA ALA A 102 -2.54 0.88 2.62
C ALA A 102 -3.90 0.84 1.87
N ASN A 103 -3.88 0.47 0.59
CA ASN A 103 -5.01 0.42 -0.34
C ASN A 103 -5.85 1.69 -0.25
N VAL A 104 -5.15 2.81 -0.37
CA VAL A 104 -5.72 4.15 -0.31
C VAL A 104 -6.65 4.31 -1.49
N SER A 105 -7.92 3.96 -1.27
CA SER A 105 -8.93 4.12 -2.30
C SER A 105 -9.00 5.61 -2.65
N PRO A 106 -8.84 6.01 -3.93
CA PRO A 106 -9.19 7.36 -4.32
C PRO A 106 -10.66 7.52 -3.94
N ARG A 107 -10.97 8.44 -3.00
CA ARG A 107 -12.36 8.66 -2.58
C ARG A 107 -13.20 8.79 -3.85
N PRO A 108 -14.19 7.92 -4.08
CA PRO A 108 -15.25 8.26 -5.01
C PRO A 108 -15.90 9.49 -4.39
N GLY A 109 -15.79 10.64 -5.04
CA GLY A 109 -16.60 11.78 -4.65
C GLY A 109 -18.07 11.41 -4.82
N GLY A 110 -18.80 11.33 -3.70
CA GLY A 110 -20.26 11.21 -3.72
C GLY A 110 -20.83 10.47 -2.50
N PRO A 111 -21.71 11.10 -1.70
CA PRO A 111 -22.54 10.37 -0.75
C PRO A 111 -23.56 9.53 -1.53
N GLY A 112 -23.30 8.23 -1.70
CA GLY A 112 -24.23 7.37 -2.44
C GLY A 112 -23.76 5.95 -2.78
N ALA A 113 -22.86 5.33 -2.02
CA ALA A 113 -22.55 3.92 -2.22
C ALA A 113 -23.43 3.06 -1.31
N VAL A 114 -24.61 2.73 -1.84
CA VAL A 114 -25.50 1.70 -1.32
C VAL A 114 -24.74 0.39 -1.17
N HIS A 115 -24.87 -0.20 0.01
CA HIS A 115 -24.44 -1.55 0.35
C HIS A 115 -25.05 -2.56 -0.65
N LEU A 116 -24.25 -3.08 -1.57
CA LEU A 116 -24.67 -4.20 -2.41
C LEU A 116 -24.76 -5.46 -1.54
N PRO A 117 -25.93 -6.11 -1.43
CA PRO A 117 -26.06 -7.33 -0.65
C PRO A 117 -25.37 -8.49 -1.36
N ARG A 118 -24.60 -9.23 -0.56
CA ARG A 118 -24.10 -10.60 -0.75
C ARG A 118 -24.67 -11.32 -1.98
N GLN A 119 -23.83 -11.57 -2.99
CA GLN A 119 -24.10 -12.57 -4.00
C GLN A 119 -24.19 -13.95 -3.34
N VAL A 120 -25.38 -14.53 -3.33
CA VAL A 120 -25.60 -15.97 -3.22
C VAL A 120 -25.87 -16.47 -4.63
N CYS A 121 -24.90 -17.15 -5.23
CA CYS A 121 -25.12 -17.93 -6.44
C CYS A 121 -26.08 -19.08 -6.10
N ARG A 122 -27.36 -18.91 -6.42
CA ARG A 122 -28.34 -19.99 -6.38
C ARG A 122 -28.65 -20.43 -7.81
N SER A 123 -27.89 -21.40 -8.30
CA SER A 123 -28.25 -22.13 -9.51
C SER A 123 -29.59 -22.82 -9.27
N THR A 124 -30.61 -22.47 -10.06
CA THR A 124 -31.85 -23.25 -10.15
C THR A 124 -31.97 -23.72 -11.60
N VAL A 125 -31.85 -25.03 -11.78
CA VAL A 125 -32.18 -25.74 -13.01
C VAL A 125 -33.70 -25.66 -13.17
N VAL A 126 -34.19 -25.12 -14.28
CA VAL A 126 -35.59 -25.26 -14.69
C VAL A 126 -35.61 -26.07 -15.98
N GLY A 127 -36.07 -27.31 -15.84
CA GLY A 127 -36.59 -28.11 -16.95
C GLY A 127 -38.04 -27.74 -17.26
N GLY A 128 -38.46 -28.06 -18.49
CA GLY A 128 -39.80 -27.88 -19.05
C GLY A 128 -39.64 -27.35 -20.47
N GLY A 129 -39.90 -28.09 -21.55
CA GLY A 129 -40.97 -29.05 -21.77
C GLY A 129 -42.07 -28.37 -22.57
N SER A 130 -42.19 -28.74 -23.86
CA SER A 130 -43.44 -29.03 -24.59
C SER A 130 -43.62 -28.36 -25.97
N HIS A 131 -43.94 -29.25 -26.92
CA HIS A 131 -44.88 -29.14 -28.04
C HIS A 131 -44.70 -28.03 -29.10
N VAL A 132 -44.46 -28.48 -30.34
CA VAL A 132 -45.47 -28.49 -31.42
C VAL A 132 -45.32 -29.76 -32.26
#